data_AF-A0A5M6D4E4-F1
#
_entry.id   AF-A0A5M6D4E4-F1
#
_cell.length_a   1.000
_cell.length_b   1.000
_cell.length_c   1.000
_cell.angle_alpha   90.00
_cell.angle_beta   90.00
_cell.angle_gamma   90.00
#
_symmetry.space_group_name_H-M   'P 1'
#
loop_
_entity.id
_entity.type
_entity.pdbx_description
1 polymer ?
#
loop_
_entity_poly.entity_id
_entity_poly.type
_entity_poly.pdbx_seq_one_letter_code
_entity_poly.pdbx_strand_id
1 'polypeptide(L)'
;MSSGSTPGEGGPSWQTTPYPIETMPPGIPYIVGNEAAERFSFYGMRAILIVFMTQYLLGSDGELSTMSESDAKFWMHTFVMVAYFTPILGAFLADWLLGKYRTILWLSVLYCFGHLALALDESRLGLAIGLSLIAFGTGAIKPCVSAHVGDQFGKRNSHLLGKVFGWFYVAINLGAFASTLLTPWLLDRFGPHIAFGVPGILMAIATFLFWSGRNVFVHIPPRGPGVFRDAFTGEGLNALLRLAPLYLLVAVFWSLFDQSASAWVLQAENMDRTVMGVELLSSQIQAANPFLILVLVPLFSYVAYPAISKVFPLTPLRKIGIGMFITVAAFSVSALIETAIQNGGRPSISWQILAYVLLTAAEVMVSITCLEFSYTQAPNSIKSIVMSAYLLSVSFGNFITAGVNAIISNPDGTSKLPGASYYWFFTGLMAVAAVVYVLFSLVYSGKEYIQEFAEDLENEVDVEATQ
;
A
#
# COMPACT_ATOMS: atom_id res chain seq x y z
N MET A 1 54.10 20.81 3.78
CA MET A 1 53.85 19.83 2.70
C MET A 1 52.35 19.78 2.48
N SER A 2 51.90 20.37 1.37
CA SER A 2 50.49 20.38 0.94
C SER A 2 50.07 18.98 0.51
N SER A 3 49.12 18.37 1.20
CA SER A 3 48.45 17.17 0.71
C SER A 3 47.48 17.57 -0.40
N GLY A 4 47.91 17.42 -1.64
CA GLY A 4 47.05 17.55 -2.81
C GLY A 4 45.96 16.49 -2.78
N SER A 5 44.72 16.93 -2.65
CA SER A 5 43.55 16.13 -3.03
C SER A 5 43.54 16.03 -4.55
N THR A 6 43.68 14.81 -5.07
CA THR A 6 43.39 14.50 -6.47
C THR A 6 41.95 14.91 -6.80
N PRO A 7 41.70 15.70 -7.86
CA PRO A 7 40.35 16.02 -8.29
C PRO A 7 39.73 14.78 -8.93
N GLY A 8 38.77 14.17 -8.25
CA GLY A 8 37.93 13.11 -8.81
C GLY A 8 36.96 13.70 -9.84
N GLU A 9 37.12 13.27 -11.08
CA GLU A 9 36.19 13.25 -12.21
C GLU A 9 34.81 13.94 -12.05
N GLY A 10 34.72 15.19 -12.52
CA GLY A 10 33.84 15.61 -13.62
C GLY A 10 32.32 15.35 -13.61
N GLY A 11 31.68 15.03 -12.49
CA GLY A 11 30.21 15.01 -12.39
C GLY A 11 29.62 16.38 -12.02
N PRO A 12 28.33 16.67 -12.35
CA PRO A 12 27.65 17.83 -11.80
C PRO A 12 27.69 17.80 -10.26
N SER A 13 28.09 18.90 -9.63
CA SER A 13 28.14 19.00 -8.17
C SER A 13 26.72 19.11 -7.61
N TRP A 14 26.05 17.98 -7.45
CA TRP A 14 24.73 17.91 -6.82
C TRP A 14 24.81 18.39 -5.37
N GLN A 15 23.77 19.05 -4.90
CA GLN A 15 23.62 19.44 -3.50
C GLN A 15 23.53 18.16 -2.65
N THR A 16 24.42 17.96 -1.66
CA THR A 16 24.43 16.75 -0.81
C THR A 16 24.00 17.02 0.64
N THR A 17 23.73 18.27 0.97
CA THR A 17 23.28 18.71 2.30
C THR A 17 22.05 19.60 2.19
N PRO A 18 21.13 19.57 3.18
CA PRO A 18 19.95 20.44 3.19
C PRO A 18 20.29 21.92 3.06
N TYR A 19 19.42 22.66 2.37
CA TYR A 19 19.55 24.11 2.25
C TYR A 19 19.51 24.78 3.64
N PRO A 20 20.34 25.78 3.92
CA PRO A 20 20.38 26.48 5.21
C PRO A 20 19.24 27.51 5.35
N ILE A 21 18.01 27.14 4.97
CA ILE A 21 16.81 27.98 4.92
C ILE A 21 15.83 27.61 6.04
N GLU A 22 14.96 28.55 6.40
CA GLU A 22 13.85 28.33 7.34
C GLU A 22 12.52 28.03 6.61
N THR A 23 12.47 28.28 5.31
CA THR A 23 11.30 28.05 4.45
C THR A 23 11.26 26.63 3.90
N MET A 24 10.17 26.31 3.20
CA MET A 24 9.99 25.04 2.49
C MET A 24 11.13 24.80 1.49
N PRO A 25 11.75 23.60 1.47
CA PRO A 25 12.75 23.26 0.46
C PRO A 25 12.18 23.33 -0.96
N PRO A 26 12.94 23.84 -1.94
CA PRO A 26 12.47 24.02 -3.31
C PRO A 26 12.16 22.70 -4.02
N GLY A 27 12.69 21.57 -3.54
CA GLY A 27 12.40 20.23 -4.04
C GLY A 27 10.98 19.74 -3.73
N ILE A 28 10.37 20.17 -2.62
CA ILE A 28 9.11 19.59 -2.12
C ILE A 28 7.96 19.59 -3.13
N PRO A 29 7.68 20.68 -3.87
CA PRO A 29 6.60 20.67 -4.86
C PRO A 29 6.74 19.57 -5.92
N TYR A 30 7.98 19.25 -6.33
CA TYR A 30 8.24 18.19 -7.31
C TYR A 30 7.97 16.80 -6.73
N ILE A 31 8.31 16.58 -5.47
CA ILE A 31 8.10 15.27 -4.81
C ILE A 31 6.62 15.05 -4.52
N VAL A 32 5.91 16.06 -3.98
CA VAL A 32 4.46 15.98 -3.71
C VAL A 32 3.66 15.81 -5.01
N GLY A 33 4.02 16.54 -6.08
CA GLY A 33 3.37 16.41 -7.38
C GLY A 33 3.61 15.04 -8.02
N ASN A 34 4.82 14.50 -7.90
CA ASN A 34 5.12 13.12 -8.30
C ASN A 34 4.28 12.11 -7.50
N GLU A 35 4.19 12.26 -6.18
CA GLU A 35 3.41 11.39 -5.31
C GLU A 35 1.94 11.34 -5.74
N ALA A 36 1.29 12.50 -5.91
CA ALA A 36 -0.12 12.56 -6.30
C ALA A 36 -0.40 11.81 -7.62
N ALA A 37 0.47 11.99 -8.63
CA ALA A 37 0.31 11.39 -9.94
C ALA A 37 0.63 9.88 -9.96
N GLU A 38 1.64 9.44 -9.20
CA GLU A 38 1.97 8.02 -9.05
C GLU A 38 0.88 7.28 -8.27
N ARG A 39 0.34 7.86 -7.19
CA ARG A 39 -0.78 7.28 -6.42
C ARG A 39 -2.02 7.12 -7.29
N PHE A 40 -2.38 8.14 -8.07
CA PHE A 40 -3.46 8.02 -9.06
C PHE A 40 -3.21 6.83 -10.01
N SER A 41 -1.98 6.72 -10.51
CA SER A 41 -1.62 5.67 -11.48
C SER A 41 -1.76 4.26 -10.88
N PHE A 42 -1.21 4.05 -9.69
CA PHE A 42 -1.25 2.76 -9.00
C PHE A 42 -2.69 2.33 -8.66
N TYR A 43 -3.44 3.19 -7.94
CA TYR A 43 -4.79 2.84 -7.50
C TYR A 43 -5.76 2.75 -8.67
N GLY A 44 -5.64 3.59 -9.70
CA GLY A 44 -6.48 3.53 -10.89
C GLY A 44 -6.32 2.21 -11.64
N MET A 45 -5.08 1.81 -11.93
CA MET A 45 -4.79 0.53 -12.58
C MET A 45 -5.23 -0.66 -11.72
N ARG A 46 -4.90 -0.65 -10.42
CA ARG A 46 -5.28 -1.72 -9.50
C ARG A 46 -6.79 -1.91 -9.41
N ALA A 47 -7.56 -0.81 -9.40
CA ALA A 47 -9.01 -0.84 -9.23
C ALA A 47 -9.75 -1.59 -10.35
N ILE A 48 -9.21 -1.54 -11.57
CA ILE A 48 -9.81 -2.21 -12.74
C ILE A 48 -9.23 -3.60 -13.01
N LEU A 49 -8.14 -3.97 -12.35
CA LEU A 49 -7.36 -5.15 -12.72
C LEU A 49 -8.16 -6.46 -12.65
N ILE A 50 -8.96 -6.64 -11.60
CA ILE A 50 -9.78 -7.84 -11.43
C ILE A 50 -10.90 -7.93 -12.47
N VAL A 51 -11.54 -6.81 -12.80
CA VAL A 51 -12.59 -6.73 -13.84
C VAL A 51 -11.98 -6.95 -15.21
N PHE A 52 -10.81 -6.37 -15.50
CA PHE A 52 -10.09 -6.62 -16.74
C PHE A 52 -9.80 -8.11 -16.95
N MET A 53 -9.23 -8.80 -15.96
CA MET A 53 -8.89 -10.23 -16.06
C MET A 53 -10.12 -11.12 -16.24
N THR A 54 -11.27 -10.75 -15.67
CA THR A 54 -12.50 -11.56 -15.68
C THR A 54 -13.45 -11.25 -16.83
N GLN A 55 -13.35 -10.07 -17.46
CA GLN A 55 -14.32 -9.62 -18.46
C GLN A 55 -13.72 -9.13 -19.79
N TYR A 56 -12.48 -8.63 -19.82
CA TYR A 56 -11.90 -7.95 -20.99
C TYR A 56 -10.66 -8.62 -21.58
N LEU A 57 -10.06 -9.56 -20.88
CA LEU A 57 -8.79 -10.18 -21.28
C LEU A 57 -8.90 -10.90 -22.64
N LEU A 58 -7.95 -10.65 -23.53
CA LEU A 58 -7.92 -11.23 -24.88
C LEU A 58 -6.90 -12.38 -25.03
N GLY A 59 -7.19 -13.29 -25.95
CA GLY A 59 -6.28 -14.31 -26.44
C GLY A 59 -5.34 -13.79 -27.54
N SER A 60 -4.34 -14.58 -27.92
CA SER A 60 -3.42 -14.24 -29.02
C SER A 60 -4.09 -14.18 -30.40
N ASP A 61 -5.30 -14.71 -30.52
CA ASP A 61 -6.20 -14.64 -31.66
C ASP A 61 -7.12 -13.40 -31.66
N GLY A 62 -7.10 -12.60 -30.59
CA GLY A 62 -7.94 -11.41 -30.42
C GLY A 62 -9.34 -11.70 -29.88
N GLU A 63 -9.65 -12.96 -29.56
CA GLU A 63 -10.93 -13.37 -28.95
C GLU A 63 -10.87 -13.26 -27.42
N LEU A 64 -12.02 -13.18 -26.75
CA LEU A 64 -12.08 -13.12 -25.29
C LEU A 64 -11.52 -14.41 -24.65
N SER A 65 -10.53 -14.25 -23.76
CA SER A 65 -9.83 -15.32 -23.05
C SER A 65 -9.75 -15.02 -21.55
N THR A 66 -10.91 -14.77 -20.94
CA THR A 66 -11.03 -14.36 -19.55
C THR A 66 -10.55 -15.42 -18.56
N MET A 67 -10.22 -14.97 -17.34
CA MET A 67 -9.82 -15.83 -16.24
C MET A 67 -11.02 -16.20 -15.37
N SER A 68 -10.95 -17.38 -14.73
CA SER A 68 -11.84 -17.70 -13.62
C SER A 68 -11.62 -16.72 -12.47
N GLU A 69 -12.61 -16.57 -11.59
CA GLU A 69 -12.47 -15.68 -10.43
C GLU A 69 -11.29 -16.07 -9.52
N SER A 70 -11.05 -17.38 -9.31
CA SER A 70 -9.93 -17.87 -8.52
C SER A 70 -8.58 -17.53 -9.17
N ASP A 71 -8.47 -17.71 -10.49
CA ASP A 71 -7.23 -17.39 -11.20
C ASP A 71 -6.98 -15.87 -11.21
N ALA A 72 -8.01 -15.07 -11.47
CA ALA A 72 -7.90 -13.61 -11.43
C ALA A 72 -7.50 -13.11 -10.03
N LYS A 73 -8.10 -13.66 -8.96
CA LYS A 73 -7.69 -13.37 -7.58
C LYS A 73 -6.24 -13.80 -7.31
N PHE A 74 -5.83 -14.97 -7.79
CA PHE A 74 -4.44 -15.43 -7.67
C PHE A 74 -3.45 -14.44 -8.32
N TRP A 75 -3.70 -14.00 -9.55
CA TRP A 75 -2.85 -13.04 -10.25
C TRP A 75 -2.82 -11.68 -9.55
N MET A 76 -3.96 -11.17 -9.12
CA MET A 76 -4.05 -9.90 -8.39
C MET A 76 -3.25 -9.93 -7.08
N HIS A 77 -3.44 -10.97 -6.27
CA HIS A 77 -2.72 -11.09 -5.00
C HIS A 77 -1.24 -11.42 -5.20
N THR A 78 -0.86 -12.14 -6.26
CA THR A 78 0.56 -12.32 -6.62
C THR A 78 1.21 -11.00 -6.99
N PHE A 79 0.52 -10.16 -7.78
CA PHE A 79 0.99 -8.82 -8.11
C PHE A 79 1.23 -7.97 -6.86
N VAL A 80 0.24 -7.91 -5.95
CA VAL A 80 0.36 -7.16 -4.69
C VAL A 80 1.47 -7.75 -3.82
N MET A 81 1.57 -9.08 -3.71
CA MET A 81 2.65 -9.76 -2.99
C MET A 81 4.02 -9.28 -3.48
N VAL A 82 4.27 -9.31 -4.79
CA VAL A 82 5.56 -8.87 -5.35
C VAL A 82 5.78 -7.37 -5.11
N ALA A 83 4.75 -6.54 -5.32
CA ALA A 83 4.85 -5.09 -5.12
C ALA A 83 5.17 -4.68 -3.66
N TYR A 84 4.80 -5.49 -2.68
CA TYR A 84 5.14 -5.25 -1.26
C TYR A 84 6.36 -6.06 -0.78
N PHE A 85 6.90 -6.95 -1.60
CA PHE A 85 8.16 -7.67 -1.36
C PHE A 85 9.39 -6.89 -1.86
N THR A 86 9.26 -6.25 -3.03
CA THR A 86 10.34 -5.49 -3.68
C THR A 86 10.82 -4.21 -2.97
N PRO A 87 10.13 -3.59 -1.98
CA PRO A 87 10.70 -2.51 -1.17
C PRO A 87 12.10 -2.81 -0.59
N ILE A 88 12.36 -4.06 -0.19
CA ILE A 88 13.69 -4.46 0.31
C ILE A 88 14.77 -4.29 -0.75
N LEU A 89 14.45 -4.64 -2.01
CA LEU A 89 15.35 -4.47 -3.14
C LEU A 89 15.57 -2.98 -3.44
N GLY A 90 14.53 -2.17 -3.32
CA GLY A 90 14.61 -0.71 -3.47
C GLY A 90 15.51 -0.07 -2.43
N ALA A 91 15.29 -0.38 -1.14
CA ALA A 91 16.13 0.08 -0.05
C ALA A 91 17.59 -0.34 -0.23
N PHE A 92 17.83 -1.59 -0.64
CA PHE A 92 19.16 -2.09 -0.96
C PHE A 92 19.83 -1.31 -2.09
N LEU A 93 19.13 -1.09 -3.21
CA LEU A 93 19.66 -0.33 -4.34
C LEU A 93 19.97 1.12 -3.96
N ALA A 94 19.07 1.77 -3.21
CA ALA A 94 19.23 3.16 -2.78
C ALA A 94 20.37 3.35 -1.78
N ASP A 95 20.42 2.54 -0.72
CA ASP A 95 21.37 2.76 0.38
C ASP A 95 22.77 2.18 0.09
N TRP A 96 22.87 1.14 -0.74
CA TRP A 96 24.16 0.51 -1.07
C TRP A 96 24.80 1.03 -2.36
N LEU A 97 24.03 1.18 -3.45
CA LEU A 97 24.60 1.28 -4.80
C LEU A 97 24.36 2.64 -5.48
N LEU A 98 23.10 3.05 -5.63
CA LEU A 98 22.71 4.11 -6.57
C LEU A 98 22.42 5.46 -5.91
N GLY A 99 22.08 5.47 -4.61
CA GLY A 99 21.47 6.63 -3.95
C GLY A 99 19.98 6.75 -4.26
N LYS A 100 19.19 7.31 -3.32
CA LYS A 100 17.71 7.37 -3.40
C LYS A 100 17.19 7.99 -4.70
N TYR A 101 17.71 9.15 -5.11
CA TYR A 101 17.26 9.84 -6.32
C TYR A 101 17.37 8.97 -7.58
N ARG A 102 18.51 8.31 -7.81
CA ARG A 102 18.71 7.47 -9.00
C ARG A 102 17.88 6.20 -8.94
N THR A 103 17.73 5.61 -7.76
CA THR A 103 16.85 4.47 -7.53
C THR A 103 15.41 4.82 -7.89
N ILE A 104 14.88 5.94 -7.36
CA ILE A 104 13.52 6.42 -7.67
C ILE A 104 13.37 6.63 -9.18
N LEU A 105 14.25 7.41 -9.80
CA LEU A 105 14.13 7.76 -11.22
C LEU A 105 14.10 6.53 -12.15
N TRP A 106 15.06 5.61 -12.00
CA TRP A 106 15.16 4.46 -12.91
C TRP A 106 14.03 3.45 -12.71
N LEU A 107 13.58 3.26 -11.47
CA LEU A 107 12.45 2.38 -11.18
C LEU A 107 11.11 3.01 -11.59
N SER A 108 10.97 4.33 -11.52
CA SER A 108 9.82 5.04 -12.10
C SER A 108 9.77 4.90 -13.63
N VAL A 109 10.92 4.90 -14.32
CA VAL A 109 10.98 4.60 -15.77
C VAL A 109 10.56 3.16 -16.05
N LEU A 110 11.02 2.19 -15.25
CA LEU A 110 10.58 0.79 -15.34
C LEU A 110 9.06 0.68 -15.15
N TYR A 111 8.52 1.43 -14.19
CA TYR A 111 7.09 1.50 -13.90
C TYR A 111 6.30 2.05 -15.11
N CYS A 112 6.78 3.12 -15.76
CA CYS A 112 6.18 3.62 -17.01
C CYS A 112 6.09 2.56 -18.10
N PHE A 113 7.15 1.75 -18.29
CA PHE A 113 7.14 0.66 -19.26
C PHE A 113 6.12 -0.44 -18.91
N GLY A 114 5.90 -0.70 -17.62
CA GLY A 114 4.86 -1.63 -17.18
C GLY A 114 3.45 -1.15 -17.53
N HIS A 115 3.16 0.13 -17.35
CA HIS A 115 1.90 0.71 -17.80
C HIS A 115 1.76 0.71 -19.33
N LEU A 116 2.84 1.00 -20.05
CA LEU A 116 2.85 0.93 -21.51
C LEU A 116 2.53 -0.48 -22.01
N ALA A 117 3.07 -1.51 -21.36
CA ALA A 117 2.77 -2.90 -21.69
C ALA A 117 1.28 -3.21 -21.50
N LEU A 118 0.68 -2.85 -20.35
CA LEU A 118 -0.76 -3.03 -20.12
C LEU A 118 -1.64 -2.24 -21.09
N ALA A 119 -1.19 -1.06 -21.52
CA ALA A 119 -1.94 -0.21 -22.43
C ALA A 119 -1.87 -0.68 -23.90
N LEU A 120 -0.82 -1.43 -24.29
CA LEU A 120 -0.63 -1.88 -25.67
C LEU A 120 -1.04 -3.34 -25.91
N ASP A 121 -0.97 -4.19 -24.88
CA ASP A 121 -1.21 -5.62 -25.00
C ASP A 121 -2.21 -6.10 -23.94
N GLU A 122 -3.45 -6.35 -24.40
CA GLU A 122 -4.57 -6.82 -23.58
C GLU A 122 -4.55 -8.35 -23.35
N SER A 123 -3.49 -9.03 -23.77
CA SER A 123 -3.33 -10.48 -23.58
C SER A 123 -2.76 -10.85 -22.21
N ARG A 124 -2.76 -12.15 -21.91
CA ARG A 124 -2.09 -12.72 -20.72
C ARG A 124 -0.59 -12.40 -20.67
N LEU A 125 0.07 -12.27 -21.82
CA LEU A 125 1.50 -11.94 -21.88
C LEU A 125 1.72 -10.47 -21.52
N GLY A 126 0.93 -9.56 -22.12
CA GLY A 126 0.93 -8.13 -21.80
C GLY A 126 0.64 -7.88 -20.32
N LEU A 127 -0.37 -8.56 -19.77
CA LEU A 127 -0.69 -8.55 -18.35
C LEU A 127 0.51 -8.99 -17.50
N ALA A 128 1.14 -10.13 -17.82
CA ALA A 128 2.26 -10.66 -17.04
C ALA A 128 3.49 -9.74 -17.06
N ILE A 129 3.85 -9.21 -18.23
CA ILE A 129 4.95 -8.27 -18.39
C ILE A 129 4.63 -6.97 -17.65
N GLY A 130 3.45 -6.40 -17.89
CA GLY A 130 3.01 -5.14 -17.31
C GLY A 130 2.99 -5.18 -15.79
N LEU A 131 2.32 -6.19 -15.20
CA LEU A 131 2.26 -6.35 -13.75
C LEU A 131 3.64 -6.62 -13.13
N SER A 132 4.50 -7.38 -13.79
CA SER A 132 5.87 -7.61 -13.30
C SER A 132 6.66 -6.29 -13.24
N LEU A 133 6.69 -5.55 -14.35
CA LEU A 133 7.40 -4.27 -14.42
C LEU A 133 6.85 -3.25 -13.41
N ILE A 134 5.52 -3.18 -13.27
CA ILE A 134 4.87 -2.31 -12.28
C ILE A 134 5.26 -2.74 -10.86
N ALA A 135 5.16 -4.02 -10.51
CA ALA A 135 5.45 -4.50 -9.15
C ALA A 135 6.90 -4.25 -8.73
N PHE A 136 7.85 -4.42 -9.66
CA PHE A 136 9.25 -4.06 -9.41
C PHE A 136 9.48 -2.55 -9.35
N GLY A 137 8.77 -1.77 -10.18
CA GLY A 137 8.82 -0.32 -10.18
C GLY A 137 8.29 0.30 -8.89
N THR A 138 6.99 0.14 -8.62
CA THR A 138 6.30 0.77 -7.48
C THR A 138 6.85 0.30 -6.13
N GLY A 139 7.08 -1.00 -5.96
CA GLY A 139 7.51 -1.52 -4.66
C GLY A 139 8.88 -1.01 -4.26
N ALA A 140 9.83 -0.96 -5.20
CA ALA A 140 11.18 -0.51 -4.90
C ALA A 140 11.32 1.02 -4.75
N ILE A 141 10.38 1.84 -5.25
CA ILE A 141 10.39 3.29 -5.00
C ILE A 141 9.80 3.68 -3.63
N LYS A 142 8.82 2.93 -3.09
CA LYS A 142 8.10 3.26 -1.85
C LYS A 142 9.02 3.69 -0.67
N PRO A 143 9.98 2.87 -0.21
CA PRO A 143 10.81 3.24 0.93
C PRO A 143 11.80 4.38 0.60
N CYS A 144 12.04 4.65 -0.68
CA CYS A 144 12.99 5.65 -1.12
C CYS A 144 12.36 7.06 -1.16
N VAL A 145 11.10 7.18 -1.58
CA VAL A 145 10.42 8.48 -1.78
C VAL A 145 10.21 9.19 -0.44
N SER A 146 9.60 8.52 0.55
CA SER A 146 9.40 9.08 1.89
C SER A 146 10.73 9.52 2.52
N ALA A 147 11.73 8.64 2.49
CA ALA A 147 13.07 8.95 2.97
C ALA A 147 13.77 10.07 2.18
N HIS A 148 13.41 10.30 0.91
CA HIS A 148 13.95 11.38 0.08
C HIS A 148 13.30 12.74 0.41
N VAL A 149 12.03 12.75 0.85
CA VAL A 149 11.37 13.94 1.39
C VAL A 149 12.09 14.43 2.63
N GLY A 150 12.30 13.54 3.61
CA GLY A 150 13.00 13.87 4.86
C GLY A 150 14.41 14.43 4.62
N ASP A 151 15.13 13.87 3.64
CA ASP A 151 16.47 14.35 3.26
C ASP A 151 16.51 15.81 2.77
N GLN A 152 15.37 16.39 2.36
CA GLN A 152 15.33 17.79 1.91
C GLN A 152 15.37 18.78 3.09
N PHE A 153 15.12 18.31 4.31
CA PHE A 153 15.01 19.15 5.50
C PHE A 153 16.28 19.13 6.33
N GLY A 154 16.64 20.30 6.86
CA GLY A 154 17.70 20.47 7.84
C GLY A 154 17.14 20.91 9.20
N LYS A 155 18.01 21.15 10.17
CA LYS A 155 17.61 21.56 11.53
C LYS A 155 16.80 22.86 11.60
N ARG A 156 16.92 23.74 10.60
CA ARG A 156 16.27 25.07 10.58
C ARG A 156 14.81 25.03 10.10
N ASN A 157 14.45 24.02 9.31
CA ASN A 157 13.13 23.90 8.70
C ASN A 157 12.44 22.55 9.00
N SER A 158 13.00 21.73 9.90
CA SER A 158 12.41 20.43 10.30
C SER A 158 11.00 20.57 10.86
N HIS A 159 10.67 21.69 11.52
CA HIS A 159 9.32 22.01 12.00
C HIS A 159 8.26 22.09 10.88
N LEU A 160 8.65 22.14 9.60
CA LEU A 160 7.74 22.11 8.46
C LEU A 160 7.47 20.69 7.95
N LEU A 161 8.16 19.67 8.46
CA LEU A 161 8.09 18.30 7.98
C LEU A 161 6.67 17.72 8.16
N GLY A 162 6.06 17.91 9.34
CA GLY A 162 4.67 17.51 9.59
C GLY A 162 3.68 18.14 8.61
N LYS A 163 3.89 19.39 8.19
CA LYS A 163 3.05 20.06 7.19
C LYS A 163 3.17 19.39 5.82
N VAL A 164 4.38 18.97 5.41
CA VAL A 164 4.58 18.28 4.13
C VAL A 164 3.97 16.89 4.15
N PHE A 165 4.15 16.14 5.23
CA PHE A 165 3.47 14.85 5.37
C PHE A 165 1.95 15.00 5.33
N GLY A 166 1.38 16.05 5.93
CA GLY A 166 -0.04 16.37 5.73
C GLY A 166 -0.44 16.58 4.26
N TRP A 167 0.42 17.21 3.43
CA TRP A 167 0.19 17.33 1.99
C TRP A 167 0.30 15.99 1.26
N PHE A 168 1.26 15.14 1.63
CA PHE A 168 1.38 13.78 1.10
C PHE A 168 0.11 12.97 1.38
N TYR A 169 -0.35 13.00 2.63
CA TYR A 169 -1.56 12.30 3.05
C TYR A 169 -2.79 12.69 2.20
N VAL A 170 -2.98 13.99 1.97
CA VAL A 170 -4.05 14.49 1.10
C VAL A 170 -3.83 14.06 -0.36
N ALA A 171 -2.61 14.14 -0.88
CA ALA A 171 -2.29 13.75 -2.24
C ALA A 171 -2.57 12.26 -2.51
N ILE A 172 -2.23 11.37 -1.56
CA ILE A 172 -2.46 9.93 -1.65
C ILE A 172 -3.96 9.63 -1.69
N ASN A 173 -4.70 10.10 -0.69
CA ASN A 173 -6.12 9.78 -0.56
C ASN A 173 -6.95 10.41 -1.69
N LEU A 174 -6.64 11.65 -2.09
CA LEU A 174 -7.31 12.31 -3.21
C LEU A 174 -6.98 11.62 -4.54
N GLY A 175 -5.71 11.25 -4.76
CA GLY A 175 -5.27 10.52 -5.94
C GLY A 175 -5.98 9.17 -6.06
N ALA A 176 -6.00 8.39 -4.98
CA ALA A 176 -6.69 7.10 -4.89
C ALA A 176 -8.20 7.23 -5.11
N PHE A 177 -8.85 8.19 -4.46
CA PHE A 177 -10.29 8.43 -4.60
C PHE A 177 -10.66 8.83 -6.04
N ALA A 178 -9.92 9.78 -6.63
CA ALA A 178 -10.17 10.23 -8.00
C ALA A 178 -9.93 9.12 -9.02
N SER A 179 -8.85 8.34 -8.88
CA SER A 179 -8.51 7.27 -9.81
C SER A 179 -9.47 6.08 -9.73
N THR A 180 -9.90 5.71 -8.53
CA THR A 180 -10.86 4.61 -8.31
C THR A 180 -12.27 4.93 -8.84
N LEU A 181 -12.62 6.21 -8.97
CA LEU A 181 -13.86 6.63 -9.63
C LEU A 181 -13.71 6.73 -11.15
N LEU A 182 -12.61 7.34 -11.62
CA LEU A 182 -12.41 7.66 -13.04
C LEU A 182 -11.99 6.44 -13.87
N THR A 183 -11.05 5.62 -13.40
CA THR A 183 -10.47 4.55 -14.22
C THR A 183 -11.47 3.44 -14.56
N PRO A 184 -12.36 2.99 -13.66
CA PRO A 184 -13.45 2.07 -14.04
C PRO A 184 -14.38 2.65 -15.10
N TRP A 185 -14.71 3.95 -15.01
CA TRP A 185 -15.51 4.62 -16.03
C TRP A 185 -14.80 4.69 -17.38
N LEU A 186 -13.48 4.89 -17.39
CA LEU A 186 -12.67 4.82 -18.60
C LEU A 186 -12.68 3.41 -19.21
N LEU A 187 -12.61 2.37 -18.38
CA LEU A 187 -12.67 0.98 -18.84
C LEU A 187 -14.01 0.67 -19.52
N ASP A 188 -15.11 1.00 -18.85
CA ASP A 188 -16.46 0.77 -19.37
C ASP A 188 -16.70 1.52 -20.68
N ARG A 189 -16.28 2.80 -20.77
CA ARG A 189 -16.61 3.67 -21.90
C ARG A 189 -15.65 3.57 -23.08
N PHE A 190 -14.37 3.34 -22.83
CA PHE A 190 -13.30 3.44 -23.85
C PHE A 190 -12.42 2.19 -23.96
N GLY A 191 -12.61 1.19 -23.10
CA GLY A 191 -11.88 -0.07 -23.14
C GLY A 191 -10.51 -0.06 -22.43
N PRO A 192 -9.85 -1.23 -22.35
CA PRO A 192 -8.65 -1.42 -21.52
C PRO A 192 -7.45 -0.58 -21.95
N HIS A 193 -7.19 -0.45 -23.26
CA HIS A 193 -6.13 0.43 -23.79
C HIS A 193 -6.12 1.84 -23.17
N ILE A 194 -7.29 2.50 -23.09
CA ILE A 194 -7.42 3.85 -22.52
C ILE A 194 -7.37 3.80 -20.99
N ALA A 195 -8.05 2.81 -20.39
CA ALA A 195 -8.13 2.69 -18.95
C ALA A 195 -6.78 2.39 -18.27
N PHE A 196 -5.88 1.66 -18.94
CA PHE A 196 -4.49 1.47 -18.51
C PHE A 196 -3.55 2.59 -19.01
N GLY A 197 -3.84 3.16 -20.18
CA GLY A 197 -3.04 4.23 -20.79
C GLY A 197 -3.05 5.54 -20.01
N VAL A 198 -4.22 5.97 -19.49
CA VAL A 198 -4.32 7.21 -18.69
C VAL A 198 -3.46 7.16 -17.40
N PRO A 199 -3.56 6.12 -16.55
CA PRO A 199 -2.61 5.88 -15.47
C PRO A 199 -1.14 5.90 -15.94
N GLY A 200 -0.84 5.29 -17.09
CA GLY A 200 0.52 5.28 -17.64
C GLY A 200 1.07 6.66 -18.02
N ILE A 201 0.24 7.49 -18.64
CA ILE A 201 0.59 8.88 -18.97
C ILE A 201 0.83 9.68 -17.68
N LEU A 202 -0.02 9.52 -16.67
CA LEU A 202 0.17 10.19 -15.39
C LEU A 202 1.44 9.73 -14.67
N MET A 203 1.79 8.45 -14.75
CA MET A 203 3.07 7.94 -14.23
C MET A 203 4.28 8.53 -14.99
N ALA A 204 4.17 8.70 -16.30
CA ALA A 204 5.21 9.37 -17.09
C ALA A 204 5.35 10.85 -16.71
N ILE A 205 4.23 11.55 -16.46
CA ILE A 205 4.23 12.92 -15.93
C ILE A 205 4.86 12.97 -14.54
N ALA A 206 4.51 12.05 -13.64
CA ALA A 206 5.10 11.93 -12.30
C ALA A 206 6.63 11.83 -12.39
N THR A 207 7.11 10.88 -13.20
CA THR A 207 8.53 10.63 -13.45
C THR A 207 9.23 11.86 -14.02
N PHE A 208 8.60 12.57 -14.96
CA PHE A 208 9.13 13.80 -15.54
C PHE A 208 9.21 14.93 -14.53
N LEU A 209 8.16 15.13 -13.70
CA LEU A 209 8.15 16.12 -12.62
C LEU A 209 9.28 15.85 -11.64
N PHE A 210 9.45 14.60 -11.20
CA PHE A 210 10.55 14.22 -10.32
C PHE A 210 11.92 14.50 -10.97
N TRP A 211 12.13 14.08 -12.22
CA TRP A 211 13.36 14.37 -12.96
C TRP A 211 13.63 15.88 -13.13
N SER A 212 12.59 16.71 -13.28
CA SER A 212 12.75 18.16 -13.42
C SER A 212 13.28 18.83 -12.15
N GLY A 213 13.03 18.25 -10.97
CA GLY A 213 13.54 18.70 -9.67
C GLY A 213 15.01 18.37 -9.39
N ARG A 214 15.69 17.61 -10.28
CA ARG A 214 17.07 17.13 -10.07
C ARG A 214 18.10 18.19 -9.68
N ASN A 215 17.96 19.44 -10.14
CA ASN A 215 18.93 20.49 -9.85
C ASN A 215 18.68 21.18 -8.50
N VAL A 216 17.52 20.93 -7.86
CA VAL A 216 17.12 21.53 -6.59
C VAL A 216 17.00 20.53 -5.44
N PHE A 217 17.12 19.23 -5.73
CA PHE A 217 17.09 18.19 -4.69
C PHE A 217 18.42 18.09 -3.93
N VAL A 218 18.29 17.74 -2.66
CA VAL A 218 19.37 17.21 -1.84
C VAL A 218 19.57 15.73 -2.18
N HIS A 219 20.77 15.39 -2.63
CA HIS A 219 21.21 14.06 -3.04
C HIS A 219 22.11 13.46 -1.97
N ILE A 220 21.54 12.67 -1.08
CA ILE A 220 22.33 11.95 -0.07
C ILE A 220 23.11 10.80 -0.73
N PRO A 221 24.44 10.72 -0.56
CA PRO A 221 25.24 9.64 -1.10
C PRO A 221 24.88 8.30 -0.41
N PRO A 222 25.02 7.16 -1.11
CA PRO A 222 24.78 5.85 -0.52
C PRO A 222 25.72 5.61 0.67
N ARG A 223 25.17 5.01 1.73
CA ARG A 223 25.90 4.73 2.98
C ARG A 223 26.80 3.51 2.88
N GLY A 224 26.63 2.70 1.83
CA GLY A 224 27.41 1.48 1.62
C GLY A 224 26.94 0.31 2.49
N PRO A 225 27.73 -0.78 2.61
CA PRO A 225 27.29 -2.03 3.25
C PRO A 225 27.10 -1.94 4.78
N GLY A 226 27.52 -0.84 5.42
CA GLY A 226 27.44 -0.65 6.87
C GLY A 226 26.01 -0.66 7.42
N VAL A 227 25.02 -0.23 6.63
CA VAL A 227 23.61 -0.19 7.04
C VAL A 227 23.07 -1.57 7.44
N PHE A 228 23.49 -2.62 6.72
CA PHE A 228 23.05 -3.99 7.00
C PHE A 228 23.68 -4.57 8.26
N ARG A 229 24.89 -4.12 8.60
CA ARG A 229 25.55 -4.53 9.84
C ARG A 229 24.78 -3.99 11.05
N ASP A 230 24.35 -2.74 11.02
CA ASP A 230 23.59 -2.14 12.12
C ASP A 230 22.18 -2.73 12.28
N ALA A 231 21.59 -3.17 11.16
CA ALA A 231 20.26 -3.78 11.13
C ALA A 231 20.22 -5.21 11.68
N PHE A 232 21.17 -6.03 11.24
CA PHE A 232 21.17 -7.47 11.49
C PHE A 232 22.14 -7.86 12.62
N THR A 233 22.55 -6.91 13.46
CA THR A 233 23.34 -7.19 14.66
C THR A 233 22.79 -6.46 15.89
N GLY A 234 23.13 -6.96 17.07
CA GLY A 234 22.87 -6.29 18.35
C GLY A 234 21.39 -5.97 18.61
N GLU A 235 21.11 -4.71 18.89
CA GLU A 235 19.76 -4.24 19.25
C GLU A 235 18.78 -4.22 18.07
N GLY A 236 19.27 -3.98 16.83
CA GLY A 236 18.41 -3.93 15.65
C GLY A 236 17.78 -5.28 15.34
N LEU A 237 18.58 -6.35 15.33
CA LEU A 237 18.09 -7.71 15.11
C LEU A 237 17.11 -8.13 16.21
N ASN A 238 17.40 -7.80 17.47
CA ASN A 238 16.51 -8.09 18.59
C ASN A 238 15.16 -7.37 18.47
N ALA A 239 15.14 -6.12 18.01
CA ALA A 239 13.91 -5.39 17.75
C ALA A 239 13.07 -6.08 16.64
N LEU A 240 13.71 -6.43 15.52
CA LEU A 240 13.05 -7.12 14.40
C LEU A 240 12.48 -8.49 14.82
N LEU A 241 13.24 -9.29 15.58
CA LEU A 241 12.78 -10.60 16.06
C LEU A 241 11.60 -10.50 17.04
N ARG A 242 11.53 -9.43 17.84
CA ARG A 242 10.38 -9.17 18.73
C ARG A 242 9.15 -8.72 17.95
N LEU A 243 9.32 -7.95 16.88
CA LEU A 243 8.22 -7.48 16.03
C LEU A 243 7.74 -8.56 15.03
N ALA A 244 8.57 -9.54 14.69
CA ALA A 244 8.22 -10.56 13.70
C ALA A 244 6.90 -11.31 13.99
N PRO A 245 6.62 -11.79 15.23
CA PRO A 245 5.32 -12.41 15.51
C PRO A 245 4.13 -11.47 15.33
N LEU A 246 4.28 -10.18 15.69
CA LEU A 246 3.26 -9.16 15.44
C LEU A 246 2.98 -9.05 13.94
N TYR A 247 4.03 -8.95 13.11
CA TYR A 247 3.90 -8.85 11.66
C TYR A 247 3.29 -10.10 11.01
N LEU A 248 3.60 -11.30 11.50
CA LEU A 248 2.99 -12.54 10.99
C LEU A 248 1.48 -12.59 11.28
N LEU A 249 1.05 -12.07 12.42
CA LEU A 249 -0.38 -12.02 12.77
C LEU A 249 -1.11 -10.90 12.01
N VAL A 250 -0.46 -9.73 11.84
CA VAL A 250 -0.98 -8.62 11.02
C VAL A 250 -1.02 -8.99 9.53
N ALA A 251 -0.16 -9.90 9.04
CA ALA A 251 -0.26 -10.41 7.68
C ALA A 251 -1.61 -11.08 7.41
N VAL A 252 -2.24 -11.71 8.41
CA VAL A 252 -3.59 -12.26 8.25
C VAL A 252 -4.62 -11.14 8.03
N PHE A 253 -4.49 -10.01 8.72
CA PHE A 253 -5.31 -8.83 8.45
C PHE A 253 -5.16 -8.38 6.99
N TRP A 254 -3.93 -8.27 6.48
CA TRP A 254 -3.68 -7.88 5.08
C TRP A 254 -4.26 -8.88 4.07
N SER A 255 -4.23 -10.18 4.40
CA SER A 255 -4.83 -11.22 3.57
C SER A 255 -6.34 -10.99 3.36
N LEU A 256 -7.03 -10.42 4.34
CA LEU A 256 -8.43 -10.03 4.27
C LEU A 256 -8.60 -8.65 3.63
N PHE A 257 -7.88 -7.64 4.13
CA PHE A 257 -8.01 -6.26 3.69
C PHE A 257 -7.88 -6.10 2.17
N ASP A 258 -6.86 -6.73 1.57
CA ASP A 258 -6.59 -6.58 0.14
C ASP A 258 -7.61 -7.30 -0.76
N GLN A 259 -8.49 -8.14 -0.21
CA GLN A 259 -9.60 -8.73 -0.96
C GLN A 259 -10.72 -7.72 -1.26
N SER A 260 -10.71 -6.55 -0.61
CA SER A 260 -11.61 -5.44 -0.96
C SER A 260 -11.46 -5.01 -2.43
N ALA A 261 -10.27 -5.15 -2.99
CA ALA A 261 -9.97 -4.83 -4.38
C ALA A 261 -10.16 -6.02 -5.35
N SER A 262 -10.43 -7.22 -4.84
CA SER A 262 -10.58 -8.45 -5.64
C SER A 262 -11.96 -9.10 -5.43
N ALA A 263 -12.11 -9.95 -4.41
CA ALA A 263 -13.32 -10.70 -4.13
C ALA A 263 -14.54 -9.77 -3.93
N TRP A 264 -14.37 -8.64 -3.24
CA TRP A 264 -15.48 -7.71 -3.00
C TRP A 264 -15.94 -7.01 -4.27
N VAL A 265 -15.03 -6.72 -5.20
CA VAL A 265 -15.39 -6.18 -6.52
C VAL A 265 -16.22 -7.19 -7.31
N LEU A 266 -15.82 -8.46 -7.30
CA LEU A 266 -16.57 -9.54 -7.95
C LEU A 266 -17.93 -9.79 -7.27
N GLN A 267 -18.01 -9.71 -5.94
CA GLN A 267 -19.28 -9.76 -5.21
C GLN A 267 -20.20 -8.59 -5.63
N ALA A 268 -19.66 -7.38 -5.79
CA ALA A 268 -20.43 -6.21 -6.18
C ALA A 268 -21.10 -6.35 -7.56
N GLU A 269 -20.51 -7.11 -8.49
CA GLU A 269 -21.14 -7.42 -9.80
C GLU A 269 -22.49 -8.14 -9.66
N ASN A 270 -22.68 -8.88 -8.56
CA ASN A 270 -23.88 -9.67 -8.30
C ASN A 270 -24.89 -8.95 -7.38
N MET A 271 -24.62 -7.69 -7.01
CA MET A 271 -25.43 -6.87 -6.11
C MET A 271 -26.31 -5.85 -6.85
N ASP A 272 -27.27 -5.25 -6.15
CA ASP A 272 -27.91 -4.02 -6.63
C ASP A 272 -27.01 -2.81 -6.34
N ARG A 273 -26.41 -2.29 -7.41
CA ARG A 273 -25.44 -1.19 -7.39
C ARG A 273 -26.07 0.20 -7.56
N THR A 274 -27.40 0.29 -7.49
CA THR A 274 -28.11 1.56 -7.62
C THR A 274 -27.99 2.36 -6.32
N VAL A 275 -27.28 3.50 -6.38
CA VAL A 275 -27.16 4.45 -5.27
C VAL A 275 -27.77 5.76 -5.70
N MET A 276 -28.80 6.22 -4.98
CA MET A 276 -29.49 7.48 -5.26
C MET A 276 -29.96 7.64 -6.72
N GLY A 277 -30.30 6.53 -7.39
CA GLY A 277 -30.75 6.50 -8.79
C GLY A 277 -29.64 6.43 -9.84
N VAL A 278 -28.37 6.34 -9.45
CA VAL A 278 -27.23 6.11 -10.34
C VAL A 278 -26.69 4.70 -10.12
N GLU A 279 -26.52 3.94 -11.19
CA GLU A 279 -25.85 2.63 -11.13
C GLU A 279 -24.34 2.83 -11.08
N LEU A 280 -23.70 2.34 -10.01
CA LEU A 280 -22.25 2.37 -9.87
C LEU A 280 -21.62 1.15 -10.57
N LEU A 281 -20.42 1.34 -11.13
CA LEU A 281 -19.60 0.22 -11.57
C LEU A 281 -19.06 -0.53 -10.34
N SER A 282 -18.94 -1.86 -10.43
CA SER A 282 -18.46 -2.72 -9.33
C SER A 282 -17.13 -2.22 -8.73
N SER A 283 -16.15 -1.88 -9.58
CA SER A 283 -14.84 -1.39 -9.15
C SER A 283 -14.89 -0.06 -8.42
N GLN A 284 -15.90 0.79 -8.65
CA GLN A 284 -16.01 2.11 -8.02
C GLN A 284 -16.28 2.02 -6.52
N ILE A 285 -16.73 0.87 -6.00
CA ILE A 285 -16.91 0.67 -4.56
C ILE A 285 -15.61 0.85 -3.78
N GLN A 286 -14.45 0.60 -4.42
CA GLN A 286 -13.13 0.78 -3.82
C GLN A 286 -12.85 2.23 -3.41
N ALA A 287 -13.52 3.22 -4.05
CA ALA A 287 -13.42 4.62 -3.68
C ALA A 287 -13.93 4.91 -2.26
N ALA A 288 -14.73 4.00 -1.68
CA ALA A 288 -15.18 4.12 -0.30
C ALA A 288 -14.00 4.16 0.69
N ASN A 289 -12.97 3.34 0.50
CA ASN A 289 -11.86 3.26 1.45
C ASN A 289 -11.07 4.58 1.62
N PRO A 290 -10.50 5.21 0.57
CA PRO A 290 -9.74 6.46 0.73
C PRO A 290 -10.62 7.61 1.25
N PHE A 291 -11.90 7.64 0.87
CA PHE A 291 -12.85 8.60 1.43
C PHE A 291 -13.07 8.36 2.93
N LEU A 292 -13.29 7.11 3.33
CA LEU A 292 -13.51 6.73 4.72
C LEU A 292 -12.26 6.97 5.57
N ILE A 293 -11.05 6.78 5.04
CA ILE A 293 -9.80 7.10 5.77
C ILE A 293 -9.76 8.58 6.16
N LEU A 294 -10.08 9.49 5.23
CA LEU A 294 -10.12 10.94 5.51
C LEU A 294 -11.13 11.32 6.61
N VAL A 295 -12.20 10.53 6.78
CA VAL A 295 -13.25 10.77 7.78
C VAL A 295 -12.96 10.05 9.09
N LEU A 296 -12.56 8.77 9.02
CA LEU A 296 -12.41 7.88 10.16
C LEU A 296 -11.13 8.16 10.93
N VAL A 297 -10.02 8.55 10.29
CA VAL A 297 -8.77 8.87 11.01
C VAL A 297 -9.00 10.01 12.03
N PRO A 298 -9.52 11.20 11.65
CA PRO A 298 -9.86 12.24 12.62
C PRO A 298 -10.90 11.79 13.65
N LEU A 299 -11.93 11.05 13.22
CA LEU A 299 -12.97 10.57 14.13
C LEU A 299 -12.39 9.64 15.21
N PHE A 300 -11.48 8.74 14.83
CA PHE A 300 -10.85 7.82 15.76
C PHE A 300 -9.90 8.56 16.70
N SER A 301 -9.03 9.42 16.16
CA SER A 301 -8.05 10.16 16.95
C SER A 301 -8.68 11.13 17.95
N TYR A 302 -9.71 11.89 17.55
CA TYR A 302 -10.30 12.93 18.40
C TYR A 302 -11.52 12.48 19.20
N VAL A 303 -12.21 11.41 18.78
CA VAL A 303 -13.47 10.98 19.41
C VAL A 303 -13.41 9.54 19.91
N ALA A 304 -13.16 8.56 19.04
CA ALA A 304 -13.29 7.15 19.40
C ALA A 304 -12.22 6.70 20.40
N TYR A 305 -10.93 6.98 20.17
CA TYR A 305 -9.85 6.61 21.07
C TYR A 305 -9.98 7.26 22.45
N PRO A 306 -10.22 8.60 22.57
CA PRO A 306 -10.48 9.20 23.87
C PRO A 306 -11.71 8.61 24.57
N ALA A 307 -12.79 8.31 23.84
CA ALA A 307 -14.00 7.72 24.42
C ALA A 307 -13.77 6.29 24.94
N ILE A 308 -13.09 5.44 24.18
CA ILE A 308 -12.75 4.07 24.60
C ILE A 308 -11.79 4.11 25.80
N SER A 309 -10.82 5.03 25.78
CA SER A 309 -9.82 5.19 26.86
C SER A 309 -10.45 5.57 28.21
N LYS A 310 -11.65 6.21 28.20
CA LYS A 310 -12.42 6.47 29.43
C LYS A 310 -12.96 5.20 30.09
N VAL A 311 -13.14 4.11 29.33
CA VAL A 311 -13.67 2.83 29.83
C VAL A 311 -12.53 1.92 30.28
N PHE A 312 -11.47 1.80 29.48
CA PHE A 312 -10.26 1.04 29.81
C PHE A 312 -9.05 1.62 29.09
N PRO A 313 -7.82 1.47 29.63
CA PRO A 313 -6.64 2.06 29.00
C PRO A 313 -6.39 1.45 27.61
N LEU A 314 -6.44 2.28 26.57
CA LEU A 314 -6.33 1.85 25.18
C LEU A 314 -4.88 1.88 24.71
N THR A 315 -4.14 0.79 24.98
CA THR A 315 -2.76 0.63 24.52
C THR A 315 -2.69 0.34 23.00
N PRO A 316 -1.56 0.59 22.33
CA PRO A 316 -1.38 0.27 20.90
C PRO A 316 -1.72 -1.19 20.56
N LEU A 317 -1.26 -2.14 21.37
CA LEU A 317 -1.58 -3.56 21.20
C LEU A 317 -3.08 -3.86 21.34
N ARG A 318 -3.79 -3.14 22.24
CA ARG A 318 -5.25 -3.28 22.36
C ARG A 318 -5.98 -2.71 21.15
N LYS A 319 -5.52 -1.59 20.58
CA LYS A 319 -6.09 -1.04 19.34
C LYS A 319 -5.99 -2.07 18.20
N ILE A 320 -4.80 -2.63 17.97
CA ILE A 320 -4.57 -3.65 16.94
C ILE A 320 -5.49 -4.87 17.18
N GLY A 321 -5.57 -5.36 18.42
CA GLY A 321 -6.43 -6.49 18.75
C GLY A 321 -7.92 -6.23 18.50
N ILE A 322 -8.43 -5.05 18.87
CA ILE A 322 -9.82 -4.66 18.57
C ILE A 322 -10.03 -4.57 17.06
N GLY A 323 -9.11 -3.95 16.33
CA GLY A 323 -9.18 -3.84 14.88
C GLY A 323 -9.25 -5.22 14.20
N MET A 324 -8.44 -6.20 14.66
CA MET A 324 -8.51 -7.58 14.17
C MET A 324 -9.89 -8.23 14.36
N PHE A 325 -10.59 -7.98 15.48
CA PHE A 325 -11.97 -8.44 15.67
C PHE A 325 -12.99 -7.66 14.83
N ILE A 326 -12.77 -6.37 14.60
CA ILE A 326 -13.61 -5.59 13.68
C ILE A 326 -13.48 -6.12 12.24
N THR A 327 -12.29 -6.58 11.82
CA THR A 327 -12.10 -7.26 10.52
C THR A 327 -12.95 -8.53 10.41
N VAL A 328 -13.06 -9.32 11.49
CA VAL A 328 -13.96 -10.49 11.54
C VAL A 328 -15.41 -10.06 11.29
N ALA A 329 -15.86 -8.97 11.92
CA ALA A 329 -17.21 -8.44 11.70
C ALA A 329 -17.40 -7.95 10.26
N ALA A 330 -16.42 -7.24 9.68
CA ALA A 330 -16.47 -6.76 8.30
C ALA A 330 -16.62 -7.92 7.30
N PHE A 331 -15.83 -8.98 7.45
CA PHE A 331 -15.91 -10.16 6.60
C PHE A 331 -17.15 -11.01 6.85
N SER A 332 -17.67 -11.02 8.07
CA SER A 332 -18.98 -11.64 8.35
C SER A 332 -20.11 -10.95 7.58
N VAL A 333 -20.08 -9.62 7.47
CA VAL A 333 -21.05 -8.88 6.63
C VAL A 333 -20.92 -9.32 5.17
N SER A 334 -19.71 -9.38 4.62
CA SER A 334 -19.49 -9.84 3.23
C SER A 334 -19.91 -11.31 3.02
N ALA A 335 -19.73 -12.18 4.01
CA ALA A 335 -20.20 -13.56 3.95
C ALA A 335 -21.74 -13.67 3.97
N LEU A 336 -22.41 -12.80 4.73
CA LEU A 336 -23.88 -12.72 4.75
C LEU A 336 -24.44 -12.18 3.42
N ILE A 337 -23.78 -11.17 2.84
CA ILE A 337 -24.10 -10.66 1.49
C ILE A 337 -24.03 -11.81 0.49
N GLU A 338 -22.93 -12.56 0.48
CA GLU A 338 -22.74 -13.67 -0.44
C GLU A 338 -23.78 -14.78 -0.24
N THR A 339 -24.13 -15.08 1.01
CA THR A 339 -25.17 -16.06 1.33
C THR A 339 -26.52 -15.61 0.76
N ALA A 340 -26.85 -14.32 0.84
CA ALA A 340 -28.07 -13.79 0.24
C ALA A 340 -28.07 -13.87 -1.30
N ILE A 341 -26.92 -13.60 -1.93
CA ILE A 341 -26.73 -13.74 -3.39
C ILE A 341 -26.95 -15.20 -3.81
N GLN A 342 -26.34 -16.16 -3.12
CA GLN A 342 -26.50 -17.59 -3.40
C GLN A 342 -27.94 -18.08 -3.24
N ASN A 343 -28.72 -17.46 -2.36
CA ASN A 343 -30.15 -17.73 -2.19
C ASN A 343 -31.04 -17.03 -3.24
N GLY A 344 -30.46 -16.43 -4.28
CA GLY A 344 -31.17 -15.75 -5.37
C GLY A 344 -31.53 -14.30 -5.07
N GLY A 345 -31.03 -13.72 -3.97
CA GLY A 345 -31.21 -12.31 -3.63
C GLY A 345 -30.26 -11.40 -4.40
N ARG A 346 -30.59 -10.10 -4.45
CA ARG A 346 -29.71 -9.03 -4.95
C ARG A 346 -29.57 -7.96 -3.86
N PRO A 347 -28.75 -8.20 -2.83
CA PRO A 347 -28.60 -7.25 -1.73
C PRO A 347 -28.07 -5.90 -2.27
N SER A 348 -28.54 -4.82 -1.67
CA SER A 348 -28.07 -3.48 -2.01
C SER A 348 -26.60 -3.29 -1.64
N ILE A 349 -25.86 -2.56 -2.48
CA ILE A 349 -24.47 -2.17 -2.28
C ILE A 349 -24.22 -1.47 -0.94
N SER A 350 -25.24 -0.88 -0.30
CA SER A 350 -25.14 -0.29 1.03
C SER A 350 -24.64 -1.27 2.11
N TRP A 351 -24.94 -2.57 1.99
CA TRP A 351 -24.38 -3.59 2.88
C TRP A 351 -22.87 -3.73 2.72
N GLN A 352 -22.37 -3.59 1.49
CA GLN A 352 -20.94 -3.62 1.24
C GLN A 352 -20.26 -2.33 1.71
N ILE A 353 -20.94 -1.18 1.60
CA ILE A 353 -20.46 0.08 2.21
C ILE A 353 -20.32 -0.07 3.73
N LEU A 354 -21.26 -0.74 4.42
CA LEU A 354 -21.12 -1.06 5.84
C LEU A 354 -19.88 -1.93 6.10
N ALA A 355 -19.65 -2.95 5.27
CA ALA A 355 -18.45 -3.78 5.38
C ALA A 355 -17.16 -2.94 5.18
N TYR A 356 -17.14 -1.99 4.25
CA TYR A 356 -16.05 -1.04 4.06
C TYR A 356 -15.84 -0.13 5.27
N VAL A 357 -16.91 0.40 5.88
CA VAL A 357 -16.81 1.21 7.11
C VAL A 357 -16.12 0.42 8.23
N LEU A 358 -16.52 -0.84 8.42
CA LEU A 358 -15.90 -1.71 9.43
C LEU A 358 -14.45 -2.04 9.05
N LEU A 359 -14.18 -2.38 7.79
CA LEU A 359 -12.84 -2.74 7.33
C LEU A 359 -11.86 -1.57 7.43
N THR A 360 -12.28 -0.36 7.05
CA THR A 360 -11.46 0.85 7.18
C THR A 360 -11.30 1.26 8.65
N ALA A 361 -12.32 1.09 9.49
CA ALA A 361 -12.15 1.28 10.93
C ALA A 361 -11.10 0.31 11.51
N ALA A 362 -11.10 -0.95 11.06
CA ALA A 362 -10.08 -1.92 11.44
C ALA A 362 -8.69 -1.53 10.91
N GLU A 363 -8.59 -1.03 9.68
CA GLU A 363 -7.34 -0.52 9.09
C GLU A 363 -6.72 0.59 9.93
N VAL A 364 -7.51 1.59 10.36
CA VAL A 364 -7.02 2.68 11.22
C VAL A 364 -6.47 2.14 12.56
N MET A 365 -7.08 1.09 13.10
CA MET A 365 -6.67 0.49 14.37
C MET A 365 -5.52 -0.51 14.26
N VAL A 366 -5.36 -1.17 13.10
CA VAL A 366 -4.34 -2.20 12.86
C VAL A 366 -3.16 -1.61 12.11
N SER A 367 -3.37 -1.11 10.89
CA SER A 367 -2.31 -0.67 9.98
C SER A 367 -1.48 0.47 10.58
N ILE A 368 -2.15 1.58 10.88
CA ILE A 368 -1.52 2.82 11.39
C ILE A 368 -0.86 2.55 12.74
N THR A 369 -1.62 2.02 13.69
CA THR A 369 -1.11 1.76 15.04
C THR A 369 0.05 0.74 15.05
N CYS A 370 0.03 -0.29 14.19
CA CYS A 370 1.11 -1.27 14.12
C CYS A 370 2.42 -0.64 13.66
N LEU A 371 2.37 0.22 12.64
CA LEU A 371 3.56 0.91 12.15
C LEU A 371 4.09 1.91 13.19
N GLU A 372 3.21 2.72 13.80
CA GLU A 372 3.58 3.66 14.88
C GLU A 372 4.27 2.91 16.03
N PHE A 373 3.61 1.84 16.50
CA PHE A 373 4.13 0.99 17.55
C PHE A 373 5.50 0.44 17.19
N SER A 374 5.68 -0.06 15.96
CA SER A 374 6.93 -0.65 15.51
C SER A 374 8.09 0.35 15.54
N TYR A 375 7.85 1.62 15.25
CA TYR A 375 8.85 2.67 15.39
C TYR A 375 9.22 3.01 16.83
N THR A 376 8.29 2.88 17.78
CA THR A 376 8.63 3.03 19.21
C THR A 376 9.49 1.88 19.74
N GLN A 377 9.46 0.72 19.07
CA GLN A 377 10.15 -0.50 19.49
C GLN A 377 11.51 -0.70 18.82
N ALA A 378 11.97 0.23 17.99
CA ALA A 378 13.21 0.08 17.21
C ALA A 378 14.14 1.30 17.32
N PRO A 379 15.47 1.09 17.26
CA PRO A 379 16.44 2.17 17.19
C PRO A 379 16.27 3.04 15.92
N ASN A 380 16.60 4.33 16.04
CA ASN A 380 16.52 5.30 14.94
C ASN A 380 17.32 4.90 13.69
N SER A 381 18.42 4.16 13.86
CA SER A 381 19.28 3.73 12.74
C SER A 381 18.61 2.74 11.79
N ILE A 382 17.53 2.06 12.21
CA ILE A 382 16.92 0.96 11.46
C ILE A 382 15.44 1.19 11.06
N LYS A 383 14.91 2.42 11.19
CA LYS A 383 13.49 2.73 10.88
C LYS A 383 13.07 2.33 9.46
N SER A 384 13.91 2.57 8.45
CA SER A 384 13.64 2.15 7.06
C SER A 384 13.55 0.63 6.89
N ILE A 385 14.24 -0.13 7.75
CA ILE A 385 14.24 -1.58 7.75
C ILE A 385 13.03 -2.12 8.51
N VAL A 386 12.64 -1.47 9.60
CA VAL A 386 11.37 -1.75 10.31
C VAL A 386 10.19 -1.54 9.37
N MET A 387 10.18 -0.45 8.59
CA MET A 387 9.21 -0.22 7.53
C MET A 387 9.20 -1.37 6.52
N SER A 388 10.37 -1.73 6.00
CA SER A 388 10.48 -2.79 5.00
C SER A 388 9.98 -4.13 5.55
N ALA A 389 10.25 -4.43 6.82
CA ALA A 389 9.75 -5.60 7.52
C ALA A 389 8.23 -5.56 7.76
N TYR A 390 7.67 -4.37 7.99
CA TYR A 390 6.23 -4.17 8.05
C TYR A 390 5.57 -4.38 6.68
N LEU A 391 6.12 -3.83 5.58
CA LEU A 391 5.61 -4.05 4.22
C LEU A 391 5.68 -5.53 3.81
N LEU A 392 6.66 -6.28 4.31
CA LEU A 392 6.68 -7.75 4.15
C LEU A 392 5.45 -8.43 4.77
N SER A 393 4.81 -7.87 5.80
CA SER A 393 3.56 -8.41 6.33
C SER A 393 2.41 -8.29 5.30
N VAL A 394 2.36 -7.21 4.53
CA VAL A 394 1.42 -7.03 3.41
C VAL A 394 1.70 -8.06 2.32
N SER A 395 2.97 -8.24 1.97
CA SER A 395 3.40 -9.28 1.03
C SER A 395 2.98 -10.67 1.50
N PHE A 396 3.21 -10.99 2.77
CA PHE A 396 2.86 -12.30 3.32
C PHE A 396 1.36 -12.52 3.40
N GLY A 397 0.57 -11.48 3.70
CA GLY A 397 -0.89 -11.54 3.64
C GLY A 397 -1.40 -11.88 2.24
N ASN A 398 -0.85 -11.22 1.21
CA ASN A 398 -1.21 -11.53 -0.18
C ASN A 398 -0.69 -12.88 -0.65
N PHE A 399 0.45 -13.35 -0.13
CA PHE A 399 0.91 -14.72 -0.33
C PHE A 399 -0.10 -15.75 0.20
N ILE A 400 -0.67 -15.53 1.40
CA ILE A 400 -1.74 -16.39 1.95
C ILE A 400 -2.93 -16.41 0.99
N THR A 401 -3.42 -15.25 0.56
CA THR A 401 -4.61 -15.17 -0.30
C THR A 401 -4.36 -15.77 -1.69
N ALA A 402 -3.20 -15.53 -2.29
CA ALA A 402 -2.80 -16.16 -3.54
C ALA A 402 -2.70 -17.69 -3.38
N GLY A 403 -2.05 -18.17 -2.30
CA GLY A 403 -1.92 -19.60 -2.00
C GLY A 403 -3.28 -20.30 -1.84
N VAL A 404 -4.23 -19.67 -1.12
CA VAL A 404 -5.60 -20.18 -1.00
C VAL A 404 -6.26 -20.28 -2.37
N ASN A 405 -6.20 -19.22 -3.19
CA ASN A 405 -6.81 -19.23 -4.52
C ASN A 405 -6.17 -20.27 -5.46
N ALA A 406 -4.86 -20.50 -5.37
CA ALA A 406 -4.17 -21.55 -6.11
C ALA A 406 -4.60 -22.97 -5.71
N ILE A 407 -4.88 -23.20 -4.41
CA ILE A 407 -5.30 -24.52 -3.90
C ILE A 407 -6.77 -24.82 -4.22
N ILE A 408 -7.64 -23.81 -4.20
CA ILE A 408 -9.08 -23.97 -4.42
C ILE A 408 -9.46 -24.00 -5.90
N SER A 409 -8.62 -23.49 -6.81
CA SER A 409 -8.88 -23.53 -8.26
C SER A 409 -8.81 -24.97 -8.78
N ASN A 410 -9.84 -25.42 -9.48
CA ASN A 410 -9.89 -26.72 -10.15
C ASN A 410 -9.52 -26.59 -11.64
N PRO A 411 -9.03 -27.65 -12.30
CA PRO A 411 -8.69 -27.62 -13.73
C PRO A 411 -9.87 -27.30 -14.67
N ASP A 412 -11.10 -27.51 -14.20
CA ASP A 412 -12.34 -27.21 -14.92
C ASP A 412 -12.83 -25.76 -14.71
N GLY A 413 -12.07 -24.94 -13.97
CA GLY A 413 -12.40 -23.55 -13.66
C GLY A 413 -13.34 -23.37 -12.46
N THR A 414 -13.78 -24.45 -11.82
CA THR A 414 -14.60 -24.38 -10.60
C THR A 414 -13.74 -24.16 -9.35
N SER A 415 -14.37 -23.76 -8.25
CA SER A 415 -13.68 -23.57 -6.96
C SER A 415 -14.11 -24.62 -5.94
N LYS A 416 -13.15 -25.15 -5.16
CA LYS A 416 -13.40 -25.99 -3.97
C LYS A 416 -14.07 -25.21 -2.83
N LEU A 417 -14.02 -23.88 -2.88
CA LEU A 417 -14.52 -22.99 -1.84
C LEU A 417 -15.37 -21.88 -2.48
N PRO A 418 -16.54 -22.20 -3.06
CA PRO A 418 -17.35 -21.24 -3.82
C PRO A 418 -18.22 -20.35 -2.93
N GLY A 419 -18.50 -19.13 -3.40
CA GLY A 419 -19.41 -18.15 -2.80
C GLY A 419 -19.21 -17.96 -1.30
N ALA A 420 -20.25 -18.10 -0.48
CA ALA A 420 -20.20 -17.69 0.93
C ALA A 420 -19.15 -18.46 1.75
N SER A 421 -18.85 -19.71 1.36
CA SER A 421 -17.81 -20.52 2.01
C SER A 421 -16.42 -19.86 1.93
N TYR A 422 -16.15 -19.11 0.86
CA TYR A 422 -14.93 -18.33 0.67
C TYR A 422 -14.76 -17.28 1.76
N TYR A 423 -15.80 -16.46 1.96
CA TYR A 423 -15.78 -15.39 2.94
C TYR A 423 -15.76 -15.93 4.38
N TRP A 424 -16.49 -17.02 4.66
CA TRP A 424 -16.49 -17.66 5.97
C TRP A 424 -15.13 -18.29 6.31
N PHE A 425 -14.41 -18.84 5.34
CA PHE A 425 -13.04 -19.32 5.55
C PHE A 425 -12.11 -18.20 6.01
N PHE A 426 -12.08 -17.06 5.30
CA PHE A 426 -11.25 -15.92 5.70
C PHE A 426 -11.71 -15.29 7.01
N THR A 427 -13.02 -15.27 7.28
CA THR A 427 -13.57 -14.85 8.58
C THR A 427 -13.03 -15.73 9.72
N GLY A 428 -13.06 -17.05 9.53
CA GLY A 428 -12.53 -18.02 10.49
C GLY A 428 -11.03 -17.88 10.69
N LEU A 429 -10.27 -17.72 9.60
CA LEU A 429 -8.82 -17.49 9.63
C LEU A 429 -8.48 -16.24 10.47
N MET A 430 -9.21 -15.14 10.24
CA MET A 430 -9.04 -13.90 10.98
C MET A 430 -9.44 -14.03 12.46
N ALA A 431 -10.52 -14.74 12.76
CA ALA A 431 -10.95 -14.98 14.15
C ALA A 431 -9.90 -15.78 14.94
N VAL A 432 -9.32 -16.82 14.32
CA VAL A 432 -8.21 -17.57 14.93
C VAL A 432 -7.00 -16.67 15.12
N ALA A 433 -6.61 -15.89 14.10
CA ALA A 433 -5.49 -14.97 14.21
C ALA A 433 -5.70 -13.91 15.29
N ALA A 434 -6.91 -13.36 15.44
CA ALA A 434 -7.26 -12.41 16.49
C ALA A 434 -7.15 -13.02 17.89
N VAL A 435 -7.59 -14.27 18.08
CA VAL A 435 -7.44 -14.98 19.36
C VAL A 435 -5.97 -15.25 19.68
N VAL A 436 -5.20 -15.75 18.71
CA VAL A 436 -3.75 -15.97 18.86
C VAL A 436 -3.03 -14.65 19.16
N TYR A 437 -3.44 -13.57 18.51
CA TYR A 437 -2.93 -12.22 18.76
C TYR A 437 -3.18 -11.76 20.19
N VAL A 438 -4.38 -11.97 20.73
CA VAL A 438 -4.67 -11.64 22.13
C VAL A 438 -3.71 -12.38 23.05
N LEU A 439 -3.51 -13.70 22.86
CA LEU A 439 -2.57 -14.49 23.66
C LEU A 439 -1.13 -13.96 23.56
N PHE A 440 -0.69 -13.62 22.35
CA PHE A 440 0.61 -12.99 22.10
C PHE A 440 0.74 -11.63 22.80
N SER A 441 -0.27 -10.78 22.71
CA SER A 441 -0.25 -9.43 23.29
C SER A 441 -0.12 -9.43 24.82
N LEU A 442 -0.59 -10.50 25.48
CA LEU A 442 -0.46 -10.68 26.93
C LEU A 442 0.96 -11.02 27.38
N VAL A 443 1.75 -11.67 26.50
CA VAL A 443 3.13 -12.07 26.80
C VAL A 443 4.17 -11.14 26.16
N TYR A 444 3.74 -10.21 25.31
CA TYR A 444 4.63 -9.29 24.64
C TYR A 444 5.32 -8.35 25.63
N SER A 445 6.65 -8.35 25.60
CA SER A 445 7.49 -7.44 26.38
C SER A 445 8.35 -6.60 25.44
N GLY A 446 7.94 -5.34 25.27
CA GLY A 446 8.60 -4.36 24.42
C GLY A 446 9.76 -3.66 25.12
N LYS A 447 10.66 -3.07 24.33
CA LYS A 447 11.64 -2.08 24.82
C LYS A 447 11.31 -0.78 24.11
N GLU A 448 10.77 0.19 24.84
CA GLU A 448 10.46 1.50 24.30
C GLU A 448 11.73 2.33 24.11
N TYR A 449 11.85 2.93 22.93
CA TYR A 449 12.87 3.91 22.62
C TYR A 449 12.20 5.29 22.62
N ILE A 450 12.20 5.98 23.77
CA ILE A 450 11.63 7.33 23.92
C ILE A 450 12.50 8.33 23.14
N GLN A 451 11.90 9.14 22.28
CA GLN A 451 12.59 10.06 21.37
C GLN A 451 12.08 11.50 21.54
N GLU A 452 13.00 12.49 21.50
CA GLU A 452 12.70 13.94 21.59
C GLU A 452 11.97 14.53 20.35
N PHE A 453 11.64 13.70 19.35
CA PHE A 453 11.09 14.08 18.03
C PHE A 453 9.61 13.68 17.82
N ALA A 454 8.85 13.49 18.90
CA ALA A 454 7.55 12.82 18.88
C ALA A 454 6.44 13.54 18.07
N GLU A 455 6.52 14.86 17.82
CA GLU A 455 5.48 15.59 17.07
C GLU A 455 5.59 15.46 15.54
N ASP A 456 6.78 15.16 15.00
CA ASP A 456 6.98 15.03 13.54
C ASP A 456 6.64 13.62 13.02
N LEU A 457 6.67 12.61 13.89
CA LEU A 457 6.46 11.18 13.57
C LEU A 457 5.00 10.78 13.41
N GLU A 458 4.06 11.40 14.15
CA GLU A 458 2.62 11.15 13.95
C GLU A 458 2.21 11.43 12.49
N ASN A 459 2.79 12.47 11.88
CA ASN A 459 2.49 12.84 10.50
C ASN A 459 3.15 11.90 9.46
N GLU A 460 4.37 11.41 9.73
CA GLU A 460 5.12 10.51 8.84
C GLU A 460 4.49 9.10 8.81
N VAL A 461 3.99 8.62 9.96
CA VAL A 461 3.33 7.32 10.07
C VAL A 461 1.93 7.30 9.46
N ASP A 462 1.14 8.39 9.60
CA ASP A 462 -0.17 8.50 8.95
C ASP A 462 -0.06 8.43 7.41
N VAL A 463 1.05 8.94 6.84
CA VAL A 463 1.36 8.87 5.41
C VAL A 463 1.85 7.49 5.00
N GLU A 464 2.78 6.91 5.76
CA GLU A 464 3.39 5.64 5.39
C GLU A 464 2.48 4.42 5.64
N ALA A 465 1.59 4.49 6.63
CA ALA A 465 0.56 3.46 6.86
C ALA A 465 -0.57 3.50 5.82
N THR A 466 -0.65 4.57 5.02
CA THR A 466 -1.61 4.75 3.92
C THR A 466 -0.98 4.61 2.53
N GLN A 467 0.34 4.35 2.41
CA GLN A 467 1.08 4.12 1.15
C GLN A 467 1.25 2.65 0.77
#